data_AF-A0A6P0VNX4-F1
#
_entry.id   AF-A0A6P0VNX4-F1
#
_cell.length_a   1.000
_cell.length_b   1.000
_cell.length_c   1.000
_cell.angle_alpha   90.00
_cell.angle_beta   90.00
_cell.angle_gamma   90.00
#
_symmetry.space_group_name_H-M   'P 1'
#
loop_
_entity.id
_entity.type
_entity.pdbx_description
1 polymer ?
#
loop_
_entity_poly.entity_id
_entity_poly.type
_entity_poly.pdbx_seq_one_letter_code
_entity_poly.pdbx_strand_id
1 'polypeptide(L)'
;VSELEQLMELTRGFPYLVRLALYQSVRSNFPLEQLLPDAATGTGIFSDHLHQQLRYLKNNTDLAVAFQQLIKSNTSLPLEQEIAFKLKSLGLVDLENNQARVSCRLYRDYFYTYFLNK
;
A
#
# COMPACT_ATOMS: atom_id res chain seq x y z
N VAL A 1 19.02 4.14 11.11
CA VAL A 1 17.93 3.23 10.70
C VAL A 1 18.51 2.28 9.68
N SER A 2 18.47 0.98 9.93
CA SER A 2 19.01 -0.05 9.04
C SER A 2 18.17 -0.21 7.77
N GLU A 3 18.72 -0.83 6.71
CA GLU A 3 17.97 -1.16 5.48
C GLU A 3 16.70 -1.96 5.76
N LEU A 4 16.80 -2.91 6.70
CA LEU A 4 15.70 -3.75 7.11
C LEU A 4 14.60 -2.94 7.79
N GLU A 5 14.96 -2.02 8.69
CA GLU A 5 14.00 -1.14 9.36
C GLU A 5 13.24 -0.26 8.36
N GLN A 6 13.92 0.29 7.34
CA GLN A 6 13.26 1.08 6.29
C GLN A 6 12.29 0.22 5.47
N LEU A 7 12.69 -1.00 5.10
CA LEU A 7 11.81 -1.93 4.40
C LEU A 7 10.59 -2.30 5.25
N MET A 8 10.78 -2.57 6.54
CA MET A 8 9.71 -2.88 7.48
C MET A 8 8.79 -1.69 7.73
N GLU A 9 9.32 -0.46 7.79
CA GLU A 9 8.50 0.74 7.92
C GLU A 9 7.61 0.94 6.68
N LEU A 10 8.19 0.76 5.48
CA LEU A 10 7.47 0.93 4.22
C LEU A 10 6.38 -0.14 4.03
N THR A 11 6.71 -1.40 4.31
CA THR A 11 5.86 -2.56 3.99
C THR A 11 5.11 -3.14 5.18
N ARG A 12 5.37 -2.68 6.41
CA ARG A 12 4.93 -3.31 7.66
C ARG A 12 5.22 -4.82 7.78
N GLY A 13 6.18 -5.32 7.01
CA GLY A 13 6.53 -6.74 7.01
C GLY A 13 5.59 -7.62 6.20
N PHE A 14 4.73 -7.07 5.32
CA PHE A 14 3.88 -7.86 4.43
C PHE A 14 4.74 -8.83 3.59
N PRO A 15 4.60 -10.17 3.77
CA PRO A 15 5.55 -11.12 3.23
C PRO A 15 5.75 -11.01 1.72
N TYR A 16 4.67 -10.75 0.97
CA TYR A 16 4.74 -10.57 -0.48
C TYR A 16 5.55 -9.33 -0.87
N LEU A 17 5.34 -8.19 -0.21
CA LEU A 17 6.07 -6.95 -0.50
C LEU A 17 7.55 -7.08 -0.12
N VAL A 18 7.84 -7.64 1.06
CA VAL A 18 9.22 -7.90 1.52
C VAL A 18 9.95 -8.79 0.53
N ARG A 19 9.31 -9.89 0.10
CA ARG A 19 9.88 -10.80 -0.90
C ARG A 19 10.15 -10.09 -2.22
N LEU A 20 9.25 -9.23 -2.69
CA LEU A 20 9.43 -8.50 -3.94
C LEU A 20 10.63 -7.54 -3.88
N ALA A 21 10.77 -6.80 -2.77
CA ALA A 21 11.90 -5.90 -2.58
C ALA A 21 13.25 -6.65 -2.57
N LEU A 22 13.34 -7.73 -1.80
CA LEU A 22 14.55 -8.56 -1.74
C LEU A 22 14.88 -9.20 -3.10
N TYR A 23 13.86 -9.71 -3.80
CA TYR A 23 14.05 -10.28 -5.13
C TYR A 23 14.58 -9.25 -6.13
N GLN A 24 14.02 -8.03 -6.14
CA GLN A 24 14.48 -6.96 -7.03
C GLN A 24 15.89 -6.48 -6.70
N SER A 25 16.23 -6.39 -5.41
CA SER A 25 17.57 -6.04 -4.95
C SER A 25 18.62 -7.02 -5.47
N VAL A 26 18.38 -8.32 -5.27
CA VAL A 26 19.29 -9.38 -5.77
C VAL A 26 19.36 -9.37 -7.29
N ARG A 27 18.20 -9.31 -7.98
CA ARG A 27 18.13 -9.37 -9.44
C ARG A 27 18.83 -8.20 -10.12
N SER A 28 18.73 -7.00 -9.53
CA SER A 28 19.28 -5.77 -10.11
C SER A 28 20.67 -5.44 -9.58
N ASN A 29 21.18 -6.22 -8.63
CA ASN A 29 22.43 -5.96 -7.90
C ASN A 29 22.48 -4.54 -7.29
N PHE A 30 21.33 -4.05 -6.82
CA PHE A 30 21.18 -2.75 -6.19
C PHE A 30 20.76 -2.91 -4.72
N PRO A 31 21.38 -2.18 -3.78
CA PRO A 31 21.01 -2.25 -2.37
C PRO A 31 19.59 -1.70 -2.14
N LEU A 32 18.93 -2.19 -1.09
CA LEU A 32 17.54 -1.78 -0.79
C LEU A 32 17.43 -0.28 -0.57
N GLU A 33 18.42 0.34 0.08
CA GLU A 33 18.48 1.79 0.29
C GLU A 33 18.32 2.62 -0.99
N GLN A 34 18.75 2.08 -2.13
CA GLN A 34 18.61 2.77 -3.42
C GLN A 34 17.28 2.50 -4.11
N LEU A 35 16.58 1.42 -3.75
CA LEU A 35 15.30 1.02 -4.34
C LEU A 35 14.09 1.59 -3.60
N LEU A 36 14.21 1.80 -2.28
CA LEU A 36 13.11 2.26 -1.43
C LEU A 36 12.65 3.71 -1.65
N PRO A 37 13.50 4.70 -2.01
CA PRO A 37 13.07 6.09 -2.19
C PRO A 37 11.94 6.27 -3.21
N ASP A 38 12.00 5.56 -4.34
CA ASP A 38 11.02 5.64 -5.42
C ASP A 38 10.02 4.47 -5.41
N ALA A 39 10.03 3.64 -4.36
CA ALA A 39 9.28 2.39 -4.32
C ALA A 39 7.76 2.59 -4.36
N ALA A 40 7.25 3.69 -3.79
CA ALA A 40 5.84 4.04 -3.75
C ALA A 40 5.37 4.84 -4.98
N THR A 41 6.07 4.72 -6.12
CA THR A 41 5.72 5.42 -7.36
C THR A 41 5.13 4.46 -8.41
N GLY A 42 4.52 5.00 -9.46
CA GLY A 42 4.02 4.21 -10.60
C GLY A 42 5.09 3.48 -11.40
N THR A 43 6.37 3.77 -11.17
CA THR A 43 7.52 3.13 -11.82
C THR A 43 8.45 2.42 -10.84
N GLY A 44 8.13 2.45 -9.54
CA GLY A 44 8.93 1.84 -8.49
C GLY A 44 8.89 0.31 -8.51
N ILE A 45 9.66 -0.30 -7.62
CA ILE A 45 9.78 -1.77 -7.50
C ILE A 45 8.45 -2.48 -7.18
N PHE A 46 7.45 -1.76 -6.68
CA PHE A 46 6.10 -2.27 -6.38
C PHE A 46 5.04 -1.91 -7.43
N SER A 47 5.43 -1.24 -8.52
CA SER A 47 4.52 -0.66 -9.52
C SER A 47 3.48 -1.64 -10.05
N ASP A 48 3.90 -2.85 -10.47
CA ASP A 48 2.98 -3.87 -10.98
C ASP A 48 1.89 -4.25 -9.97
N HIS A 49 2.29 -4.45 -8.70
CA HIS A 49 1.35 -4.75 -7.61
C HIS A 49 0.40 -3.59 -7.35
N LEU A 50 0.94 -2.37 -7.25
CA LEU A 50 0.15 -1.16 -7.01
C LEU A 50 -0.85 -0.90 -8.13
N HIS A 51 -0.45 -1.11 -9.39
CA HIS A 51 -1.34 -1.00 -10.54
C HIS A 51 -2.45 -2.05 -10.53
N GLN A 52 -2.15 -3.28 -10.11
CA GLN A 52 -3.17 -4.31 -9.95
C GLN A 52 -4.20 -3.93 -8.90
N GLN A 53 -3.75 -3.46 -7.73
CA GLN A 53 -4.66 -2.97 -6.67
C GLN A 53 -5.49 -1.78 -7.16
N LEU A 54 -4.87 -0.83 -7.86
CA LEU A 54 -5.56 0.33 -8.41
C LEU A 54 -6.62 -0.06 -9.44
N ARG A 55 -6.33 -0.99 -10.35
CA ARG A 55 -7.30 -1.51 -11.32
C ARG A 55 -8.50 -2.14 -10.63
N TYR A 56 -8.26 -2.92 -9.58
CA TYR A 56 -9.34 -3.53 -8.79
C TYR A 56 -10.23 -2.47 -8.14
N LEU A 57 -9.63 -1.44 -7.50
CA LEU A 57 -10.37 -0.33 -6.92
C LEU A 57 -11.18 0.44 -7.97
N LYS A 58 -10.59 0.74 -9.13
CA LYS A 58 -11.30 1.45 -10.21
C LYS A 58 -12.52 0.69 -10.74
N ASN A 59 -12.48 -0.64 -10.72
CA ASN A 59 -13.61 -1.47 -11.14
C ASN A 59 -14.67 -1.64 -10.04
N ASN A 60 -14.38 -1.23 -8.80
CA ASN A 60 -15.27 -1.33 -7.65
C ASN A 60 -15.39 0.04 -6.98
N THR A 61 -16.21 0.92 -7.55
CA THR A 61 -16.28 2.35 -7.18
C THR A 61 -16.48 2.57 -5.68
N ASP A 62 -17.32 1.77 -5.02
CA ASP A 62 -17.59 1.91 -3.58
C ASP A 62 -16.33 1.66 -2.74
N LEU A 63 -15.51 0.69 -3.13
CA LEU A 63 -14.22 0.42 -2.48
C LEU A 63 -13.24 1.58 -2.71
N ALA A 64 -13.20 2.12 -3.93
CA ALA A 64 -12.33 3.26 -4.24
C ALA A 64 -12.70 4.50 -3.43
N VAL A 65 -14.00 4.80 -3.28
CA VAL A 65 -14.49 5.95 -2.50
C VAL A 65 -14.14 5.77 -1.02
N ALA A 66 -14.45 4.61 -0.43
CA ALA A 66 -14.14 4.32 0.96
C ALA A 66 -12.63 4.36 1.24
N PHE A 67 -11.82 3.80 0.35
CA PHE A 67 -10.37 3.80 0.50
C PHE A 67 -9.78 5.21 0.32
N GLN A 68 -10.31 6.02 -0.61
CA GLN A 68 -9.91 7.42 -0.76
C GLN A 68 -10.20 8.23 0.51
N GLN A 69 -11.33 7.99 1.18
CA GLN A 69 -11.65 8.65 2.45
C GLN A 69 -10.61 8.31 3.54
N LEU A 70 -10.23 7.03 3.67
CA LEU A 70 -9.17 6.59 4.60
C LEU A 70 -7.81 7.23 4.29
N ILE A 71 -7.46 7.34 3.01
CA ILE A 71 -6.20 7.95 2.58
C ILE A 71 -6.19 9.45 2.92
N LYS A 72 -7.30 10.16 2.71
CA LYS A 72 -7.43 11.60 2.99
C LYS A 72 -7.50 11.91 4.49
N SER A 73 -8.15 11.08 5.30
CA SER A 73 -8.26 11.32 6.75
C SER A 73 -6.94 11.08 7.47
N ASN A 74 -6.06 10.26 6.90
CA ASN A 74 -4.81 9.78 7.52
C ASN A 74 -5.01 9.05 8.87
N THR A 75 -6.27 8.78 9.27
CA THR A 75 -6.67 8.17 10.53
C THR A 75 -7.50 6.91 10.28
N SER A 76 -7.78 6.16 11.36
CA SER A 76 -8.72 5.06 11.27
C SER A 76 -10.15 5.58 11.15
N LEU A 77 -10.98 4.97 10.30
CA LEU A 77 -12.39 5.33 10.14
C LEU A 77 -13.28 4.08 10.18
N PRO A 78 -14.54 4.19 10.68
CA PRO A 78 -15.51 3.14 10.51
C PRO A 78 -15.86 3.03 9.02
N LEU A 79 -15.89 1.81 8.51
CA LEU A 79 -16.40 1.51 7.18
C LEU A 79 -17.57 0.54 7.31
N GLU A 80 -18.43 0.53 6.29
CA GLU A 80 -19.42 -0.52 6.12
C GLU A 80 -18.70 -1.89 6.09
N GLN A 81 -19.31 -2.90 6.70
CA GLN A 81 -18.68 -4.19 7.00
C GLN A 81 -18.21 -4.91 5.74
N GLU A 82 -19.03 -4.98 4.69
CA GLU A 82 -18.67 -5.61 3.42
C GLU A 82 -17.49 -4.90 2.74
N ILE A 83 -17.52 -3.57 2.71
CA ILE A 83 -16.42 -2.74 2.19
C ILE A 83 -15.13 -2.99 2.99
N ALA A 84 -15.21 -2.99 4.32
CA ALA A 84 -14.08 -3.20 5.22
C ALA A 84 -13.43 -4.58 4.99
N PHE A 85 -14.23 -5.64 4.89
CA PHE A 85 -13.75 -6.99 4.63
C PHE A 85 -13.12 -7.13 3.24
N LYS A 86 -13.72 -6.52 2.20
CA LYS A 86 -13.15 -6.54 0.85
C LYS A 86 -11.80 -5.83 0.81
N LEU A 87 -11.69 -4.63 1.39
CA LEU A 87 -10.41 -3.90 1.46
C LEU A 87 -9.35 -4.65 2.28
N LYS A 88 -9.75 -5.31 3.37
CA LYS A 88 -8.84 -6.17 4.16
C LYS A 88 -8.36 -7.38 3.36
N SER A 89 -9.24 -7.98 2.57
CA SER A 89 -8.89 -9.13 1.72
C SER A 89 -7.90 -8.78 0.61
N LEU A 90 -7.91 -7.53 0.15
CA LEU A 90 -6.89 -6.98 -0.74
C LEU A 90 -5.57 -6.64 -0.02
N GLY A 91 -5.55 -6.71 1.31
CA GLY A 91 -4.42 -6.31 2.14
C GLY A 91 -4.21 -4.79 2.22
N LEU A 92 -5.13 -3.98 1.72
CA LEU A 92 -5.00 -2.51 1.68
C LEU A 92 -5.26 -1.84 3.04
N VAL A 93 -6.05 -2.50 3.89
CA VAL A 93 -6.39 -2.02 5.23
C VAL A 93 -6.23 -3.11 6.27
N ASP A 94 -5.89 -2.69 7.49
CA ASP A 94 -6.07 -3.47 8.71
C ASP A 94 -7.37 -3.05 9.40
N LEU A 95 -7.97 -3.96 10.15
CA LEU A 95 -9.18 -3.71 10.93
C LEU A 95 -8.87 -3.85 12.42
N GLU A 96 -9.10 -2.79 13.19
CA GLU A 96 -8.95 -2.76 14.65
C GLU A 96 -10.20 -2.11 15.25
N ASN A 97 -10.87 -2.78 16.20
CA ASN A 97 -12.07 -2.25 16.88
C ASN A 97 -13.16 -1.70 15.92
N ASN A 98 -13.42 -2.43 14.83
CA ASN A 98 -14.38 -2.02 13.80
C ASN A 98 -14.02 -0.71 13.06
N GLN A 99 -12.75 -0.32 13.11
CA GLN A 99 -12.18 0.78 12.35
C GLN A 99 -11.19 0.22 11.33
N ALA A 100 -11.23 0.75 10.11
CA ALA A 100 -10.26 0.44 9.08
C ALA A 100 -9.11 1.46 9.11
N ARG A 101 -7.89 1.01 8.87
CA ARG A 101 -6.68 1.84 8.72
C ARG A 101 -5.87 1.32 7.55
N VAL A 102 -5.29 2.22 6.75
CA VAL A 102 -4.36 1.83 5.68
C VAL A 102 -3.22 0.98 6.24
N SER A 103 -3.01 -0.19 5.65
CA SER A 103 -2.23 -1.27 6.26
C SER A 103 -0.72 -1.04 6.26
N CYS A 104 -0.17 -0.22 5.35
CA CYS A 104 1.25 0.14 5.38
C CYS A 104 1.52 1.49 4.70
N ARG A 105 2.73 2.01 4.90
CA ARG A 105 3.16 3.29 4.34
C ARG A 105 3.23 3.24 2.80
N LEU A 106 3.63 2.12 2.21
CA LEU A 106 3.67 1.95 0.75
C LEU A 106 2.32 2.30 0.09
N TYR A 107 1.22 1.75 0.61
CA TYR A 107 -0.11 2.03 0.08
C TYR A 107 -0.53 3.46 0.39
N ARG A 108 -0.23 3.95 1.60
CA ARG A 108 -0.54 5.35 1.96
C ARG A 108 0.08 6.31 0.95
N ASP A 109 1.38 6.21 0.73
CA ASP A 109 2.15 7.15 -0.09
C ASP A 109 1.70 7.08 -1.55
N TYR A 110 1.61 5.88 -2.14
CA TYR A 110 1.19 5.71 -3.54
C TYR A 110 -0.24 6.21 -3.79
N PHE A 111 -1.20 5.77 -2.98
CA PHE A 111 -2.60 6.11 -3.21
C PHE A 111 -2.93 7.55 -2.80
N TYR A 112 -2.19 8.15 -1.86
CA TYR A 112 -2.30 9.57 -1.54
C TYR A 112 -1.93 10.42 -2.76
N THR A 113 -0.78 10.18 -3.38
CA THR A 113 -0.39 10.86 -4.62
C THR A 113 -1.40 10.63 -5.74
N TYR A 114 -1.87 9.40 -5.93
CA TYR A 114 -2.86 9.10 -6.97
C TYR A 114 -4.19 9.83 -6.77
N PHE A 115 -4.72 9.87 -5.55
CA PHE A 115 -6.01 10.51 -5.25
C PHE A 115 -5.94 12.03 -5.09
N LEU A 116 -4.75 12.62 -4.91
CA LEU A 116 -4.53 14.06 -4.94
C LEU A 116 -4.42 14.62 -6.35
N ASN A 117 -3.82 13.87 -7.28
CA ASN A 117 -3.61 14.31 -8.66
C ASN A 117 -4.85 14.10 -9.55
N LYS A 118 -6.03 13.93 -8.96
CA LYS A 118 -7.28 13.58 -9.63
C LYS A 118 -8.41 14.43 -9.07
#